data_AF-A0A2E2Q7T1-F1
#
_entry.id   AF-A0A2E2Q7T1-F1
#
_cell.length_a   1.000
_cell.length_b   1.000
_cell.length_c   1.000
_cell.angle_alpha   90.00
_cell.angle_beta   90.00
_cell.angle_gamma   90.00
#
_symmetry.space_group_name_H-M   'P 1'
#
loop_
_entity.id
_entity.type
_entity.pdbx_description
1 polymer ?
#
loop_
_entity_poly.entity_id
_entity_poly.type
_entity_poly.pdbx_seq_one_letter_code
_entity_poly.pdbx_strand_id
1 'polypeptide(L)'
;MTMRPTSTQSTRRSGAARRGLSALAVAALTVSLAACGSDSDDESGRTPEAEVTVTAGAAEATTDGLPTAEARLFAATSPWNTRVDGEPVDDASSRMINRAQFRVGVVEDATTVRTVPRRITDPLYINTVSWTVPVVAGGEPTAVVCRQSQCGDGDDTVTLTIPADVDPDPRYDGWFTIVDAGDNVAYDLWRARREDDDSISYHYMKKWALDGPGYQEPGSVGARGSGLPLFAGLIRPGELEAGLIEHALAISVPGPAQNSYVQPASSTDGNGETSSLPEGARIRLKADVVPERPRDPRTGKPIRLTAQQQRMADAIVLTLRTYGAIVVDRAEVPTLYAQRDVTADLIQGNELQGLTLDDFEVVQLGQRYPYPPVEGTDR
;
A
#
# COMPACT_ATOMS: atom_id res chain seq x y z
N MET A 1 71.42 14.12 -60.37
CA MET A 1 70.90 15.46 -60.72
C MET A 1 70.80 16.28 -59.42
N THR A 2 70.73 17.61 -59.51
CA THR A 2 70.69 18.63 -58.42
C THR A 2 70.02 18.19 -57.09
N MET A 3 70.61 18.39 -55.89
CA MET A 3 70.97 19.66 -55.19
C MET A 3 69.75 20.51 -54.77
N ARG A 4 69.63 21.09 -53.55
CA ARG A 4 70.45 21.02 -52.29
C ARG A 4 69.59 21.43 -51.03
N PRO A 5 70.06 21.98 -49.86
CA PRO A 5 69.68 21.43 -48.54
C PRO A 5 69.14 22.46 -47.50
N THR A 6 69.26 22.14 -46.19
CA THR A 6 69.23 23.03 -44.99
C THR A 6 67.88 23.69 -44.63
N SER A 7 67.51 23.96 -43.36
CA SER A 7 68.03 23.63 -42.00
C SER A 7 66.83 23.73 -40.99
N THR A 8 66.89 23.75 -39.64
CA THR A 8 67.92 24.01 -38.60
C THR A 8 67.52 23.35 -37.25
N GLN A 9 68.31 23.54 -36.18
CA GLN A 9 68.01 23.13 -34.80
C GLN A 9 66.93 24.00 -34.11
N SER A 10 66.31 23.55 -33.01
CA SER A 10 66.57 24.09 -31.65
C SER A 10 65.54 23.74 -30.54
N THR A 11 66.06 23.52 -29.32
CA THR A 11 65.46 23.75 -27.97
C THR A 11 64.14 23.09 -27.50
N ARG A 12 64.23 22.53 -26.29
CA ARG A 12 63.12 22.16 -25.38
C ARG A 12 62.39 23.41 -24.84
N ARG A 13 61.12 23.25 -24.44
CA ARG A 13 60.58 23.87 -23.21
C ARG A 13 59.48 23.01 -22.57
N SER A 14 59.25 23.24 -21.28
CA SER A 14 58.48 22.40 -20.35
C SER A 14 56.96 22.61 -20.42
N GLY A 15 56.19 21.52 -20.29
CA GLY A 15 54.77 21.51 -19.90
C GLY A 15 54.57 20.54 -18.74
N ALA A 16 53.70 20.90 -17.77
CA ALA A 16 53.55 20.17 -16.51
C ALA A 16 52.51 19.03 -16.60
N ALA A 17 52.63 18.04 -15.70
CA ALA A 17 51.75 16.89 -15.65
C ALA A 17 50.42 17.18 -14.91
N ARG A 18 49.32 16.63 -15.44
CA ARG A 18 48.12 16.28 -14.67
C ARG A 18 47.65 14.89 -15.10
N ARG A 19 47.70 13.91 -14.20
CA ARG A 19 46.96 12.64 -14.34
C ARG A 19 45.57 12.87 -13.74
N GLY A 20 44.52 12.51 -14.48
CA GLY A 20 43.18 12.44 -13.90
C GLY A 20 43.05 11.21 -13.00
N LEU A 21 42.49 11.39 -11.81
CA LEU A 21 41.85 10.29 -11.08
C LEU A 21 40.34 10.47 -11.25
N SER A 22 39.65 9.36 -11.53
CA SER A 22 38.20 9.26 -11.36
C SER A 22 37.96 8.29 -10.19
N ALA A 23 37.32 8.76 -9.13
CA ALA A 23 37.09 7.95 -7.93
C ALA A 23 35.79 7.14 -8.06
N LEU A 24 35.79 5.90 -7.55
CA LEU A 24 34.54 5.20 -7.25
C LEU A 24 33.94 5.78 -5.97
N ALA A 25 32.65 6.10 -6.01
CA ALA A 25 31.88 6.43 -4.82
C ALA A 25 31.15 5.18 -4.31
N VAL A 26 31.34 4.85 -3.04
CA VAL A 26 30.58 3.80 -2.34
C VAL A 26 29.54 4.50 -1.48
N ALA A 27 28.25 4.22 -1.73
CA ALA A 27 27.17 4.70 -0.88
C ALA A 27 27.04 3.78 0.35
N ALA A 28 27.13 4.34 1.55
CA ALA A 28 27.01 3.59 2.80
C ALA A 28 25.54 3.50 3.25
N LEU A 29 25.15 2.34 3.78
CA LEU A 29 23.84 2.12 4.39
C LEU A 29 23.92 2.47 5.89
N THR A 30 23.00 3.27 6.40
CA THR A 30 22.92 3.60 7.84
C THR A 30 21.65 3.04 8.47
N VAL A 31 21.80 2.15 9.45
CA VAL A 31 20.71 1.58 10.25
C VAL A 31 20.53 2.40 11.52
N SER A 32 19.27 2.72 11.87
CA SER A 32 18.91 3.48 13.07
C SER A 32 17.97 2.65 13.95
N LEU A 33 18.37 2.36 15.19
CA LEU A 33 17.48 1.78 16.20
C LEU A 33 16.81 2.91 16.99
N ALA A 34 15.50 2.76 17.25
CA ALA A 34 14.76 3.60 18.20
C ALA A 34 14.57 2.86 19.53
N ALA A 35 14.60 3.60 20.65
CA ALA A 35 14.50 3.05 22.00
C ALA A 35 13.10 3.26 22.61
N CYS A 36 12.71 2.40 23.55
CA CYS A 36 11.39 2.37 24.15
C CYS A 36 11.19 3.42 25.27
N GLY A 37 9.93 3.87 25.43
CA GLY A 37 9.39 4.48 26.64
C GLY A 37 8.12 3.74 27.11
N SER A 38 7.68 3.99 28.35
CA SER A 38 6.50 3.36 28.96
C SER A 38 5.75 4.31 29.88
N ASP A 39 4.43 4.08 30.01
CA ASP A 39 3.60 3.92 31.23
C ASP A 39 2.12 3.88 30.74
N SER A 40 1.21 2.99 31.20
CA SER A 40 0.46 2.93 32.48
C SER A 40 -0.69 3.98 32.54
N ASP A 41 -1.96 3.70 32.93
CA ASP A 41 -2.58 2.54 33.59
C ASP A 41 -4.07 2.24 33.21
N ASP A 42 -4.44 0.98 33.51
CA ASP A 42 -5.70 0.23 33.70
C ASP A 42 -7.17 0.78 33.72
N GLU A 43 -8.08 -0.08 33.15
CA GLU A 43 -9.41 -0.56 33.67
C GLU A 43 -10.70 0.34 33.70
N SER A 44 -11.96 -0.17 33.63
CA SER A 44 -12.56 -1.51 33.32
C SER A 44 -14.11 -1.50 33.11
N GLY A 45 -14.65 -2.56 32.47
CA GLY A 45 -16.06 -3.03 32.61
C GLY A 45 -17.18 -2.30 31.82
N ARG A 46 -18.37 -2.87 31.57
CA ARG A 46 -18.79 -4.28 31.34
C ARG A 46 -19.82 -4.34 30.20
N THR A 47 -19.86 -5.45 29.45
CA THR A 47 -20.91 -5.86 28.47
C THR A 47 -21.89 -6.83 29.17
N PRO A 48 -22.95 -7.42 28.55
CA PRO A 48 -23.37 -7.51 27.13
C PRO A 48 -24.81 -6.91 26.93
N GLU A 49 -25.72 -7.26 26.01
CA GLU A 49 -25.87 -8.28 24.94
C GLU A 49 -27.05 -7.88 24.02
N ALA A 50 -26.99 -8.15 22.70
CA ALA A 50 -28.19 -8.23 21.83
C ALA A 50 -27.84 -8.76 20.41
N GLU A 51 -28.65 -9.71 19.92
CA GLU A 51 -28.63 -10.29 18.57
C GLU A 51 -29.76 -9.67 17.72
N VAL A 52 -29.55 -9.42 16.43
CA VAL A 52 -30.62 -8.98 15.50
C VAL A 52 -30.48 -9.66 14.14
N THR A 53 -31.50 -10.43 13.75
CA THR A 53 -31.66 -11.00 12.40
C THR A 53 -32.37 -10.01 11.48
N VAL A 54 -31.93 -9.86 10.23
CA VAL A 54 -32.59 -8.98 9.24
C VAL A 54 -33.37 -9.80 8.22
N THR A 55 -34.68 -9.54 8.11
CA THR A 55 -35.55 -10.09 7.08
C THR A 55 -35.93 -8.98 6.10
N ALA A 56 -35.67 -9.18 4.81
CA ALA A 56 -35.98 -8.18 3.79
C ALA A 56 -37.50 -8.05 3.55
N GLY A 57 -38.04 -6.85 3.70
CA GLY A 57 -39.41 -6.48 3.36
C GLY A 57 -39.43 -5.10 2.73
N ALA A 58 -40.03 -4.96 1.54
CA ALA A 58 -40.02 -3.72 0.77
C ALA A 58 -41.28 -2.88 1.03
N ALA A 59 -41.10 -1.62 1.44
CA ALA A 59 -42.10 -0.57 1.40
C ALA A 59 -41.42 0.81 1.27
N GLU A 60 -42.18 1.76 0.73
CA GLU A 60 -41.79 3.06 0.13
C GLU A 60 -40.93 4.02 0.98
N ALA A 61 -40.33 5.00 0.30
CA ALA A 61 -39.32 5.90 0.85
C ALA A 61 -39.90 7.09 1.64
N THR A 62 -39.29 7.36 2.79
CA THR A 62 -39.26 8.69 3.43
C THR A 62 -37.82 9.13 3.56
N THR A 63 -37.49 10.33 3.06
CA THR A 63 -36.12 10.86 3.07
C THR A 63 -35.75 11.43 4.43
N ASP A 64 -35.41 10.55 5.36
CA ASP A 64 -34.46 10.84 6.44
C ASP A 64 -33.15 10.13 6.12
N GLY A 65 -32.03 10.82 6.32
CA GLY A 65 -30.73 10.42 5.78
C GLY A 65 -30.07 9.26 6.53
N LEU A 66 -30.41 8.02 6.15
CA LEU A 66 -29.46 6.91 6.30
C LEU A 66 -28.18 7.27 5.53
N PRO A 67 -26.97 7.05 6.08
CA PRO A 67 -25.75 7.27 5.32
C PRO A 67 -25.74 6.32 4.12
N THR A 68 -25.90 6.86 2.91
CA THR A 68 -25.61 6.12 1.69
C THR A 68 -24.15 5.72 1.73
N ALA A 69 -23.88 4.41 1.77
CA ALA A 69 -22.53 3.88 1.69
C ALA A 69 -21.79 4.56 0.53
N GLU A 70 -20.59 5.06 0.82
CA GLU A 70 -19.85 5.95 -0.08
C GLU A 70 -19.72 5.37 -1.49
N ALA A 71 -19.92 6.23 -2.49
CA ALA A 71 -20.00 5.88 -3.90
C ALA A 71 -19.00 4.77 -4.29
N ARG A 72 -19.54 3.67 -4.82
CA ARG A 72 -18.76 2.45 -5.08
C ARG A 72 -17.70 2.73 -6.14
N LEU A 73 -16.44 2.59 -5.74
CA LEU A 73 -15.29 2.82 -6.59
C LEU A 73 -15.12 1.65 -7.58
N PHE A 74 -14.74 1.99 -8.81
CA PHE A 74 -14.49 1.12 -9.96
C PHE A 74 -15.74 0.39 -10.51
N ALA A 75 -15.62 -0.12 -11.74
CA ALA A 75 -16.65 -0.92 -12.38
C ALA A 75 -17.07 -2.13 -11.51
N ALA A 76 -18.32 -2.58 -11.62
CA ALA A 76 -18.80 -3.78 -10.90
C ALA A 76 -18.03 -5.07 -11.28
N THR A 77 -17.37 -5.08 -12.45
CA THR A 77 -16.47 -6.16 -12.92
C THR A 77 -15.01 -5.98 -12.50
N SER A 78 -14.67 -4.89 -11.81
CA SER A 78 -13.33 -4.68 -11.25
C SER A 78 -12.99 -5.79 -10.25
N PRO A 79 -11.73 -6.27 -10.20
CA PRO A 79 -11.30 -7.20 -9.15
C PRO A 79 -11.49 -6.65 -7.73
N TRP A 80 -11.60 -5.33 -7.54
CA TRP A 80 -11.98 -4.75 -6.26
C TRP A 80 -13.44 -5.05 -5.89
N ASN A 81 -14.35 -5.15 -6.86
CA ASN A 81 -15.78 -5.33 -6.65
C ASN A 81 -16.28 -6.78 -6.84
N THR A 82 -15.43 -7.70 -7.28
CA THR A 82 -15.78 -9.12 -7.40
C THR A 82 -15.71 -9.85 -6.07
N ARG A 83 -16.74 -10.63 -5.76
CA ARG A 83 -16.72 -11.62 -4.67
C ARG A 83 -15.74 -12.75 -5.00
N VAL A 84 -15.20 -13.39 -3.97
CA VAL A 84 -14.28 -14.53 -4.09
C VAL A 84 -14.58 -15.67 -3.13
N ASP A 85 -15.69 -15.65 -2.40
CA ASP A 85 -16.05 -16.69 -1.43
C ASP A 85 -16.38 -18.07 -2.06
N GLY A 86 -16.72 -18.10 -3.35
CA GLY A 86 -16.94 -19.34 -4.11
C GLY A 86 -15.76 -19.82 -4.98
N GLU A 87 -14.66 -19.06 -5.04
CA GLU A 87 -13.56 -19.33 -5.98
C GLU A 87 -12.63 -20.47 -5.51
N PRO A 88 -11.93 -21.17 -6.41
CA PRO A 88 -10.96 -22.20 -6.03
C PRO A 88 -9.77 -21.62 -5.23
N VAL A 89 -9.23 -22.43 -4.32
CA VAL A 89 -7.99 -22.16 -3.59
C VAL A 89 -6.80 -22.59 -4.44
N ASP A 90 -5.73 -21.80 -4.46
CA ASP A 90 -4.50 -22.17 -5.15
C ASP A 90 -3.79 -23.34 -4.45
N ASP A 91 -3.34 -24.36 -5.20
CA ASP A 91 -2.60 -25.52 -4.68
C ASP A 91 -1.35 -25.14 -3.86
N ALA A 92 -0.76 -23.97 -4.14
CA ALA A 92 0.39 -23.43 -3.41
C ALA A 92 0.02 -22.47 -2.26
N SER A 93 -1.26 -22.26 -1.96
CA SER A 93 -1.79 -21.33 -0.95
C SER A 93 -1.00 -21.36 0.36
N SER A 94 -0.93 -22.51 1.04
CA SER A 94 -0.23 -22.66 2.33
C SER A 94 1.28 -22.38 2.24
N ARG A 95 1.91 -22.62 1.09
CA ARG A 95 3.33 -22.28 0.86
C ARG A 95 3.49 -20.78 0.73
N MET A 96 2.64 -20.13 -0.06
CA MET A 96 2.72 -18.68 -0.31
C MET A 96 2.42 -17.88 0.97
N ILE A 97 1.38 -18.26 1.72
CA ILE A 97 1.06 -17.70 3.05
C ILE A 97 2.22 -17.85 4.04
N ASN A 98 2.83 -19.03 4.11
CA ASN A 98 3.96 -19.27 5.00
C ASN A 98 5.20 -18.43 4.62
N ARG A 99 5.50 -18.32 3.32
CA ARG A 99 6.64 -17.53 2.82
C ARG A 99 6.44 -16.02 2.96
N ALA A 100 5.20 -15.54 2.82
CA ALA A 100 4.85 -14.12 2.98
C ALA A 100 5.17 -13.55 4.36
N GLN A 101 5.32 -14.42 5.37
CA GLN A 101 5.66 -14.05 6.75
C GLN A 101 7.16 -13.90 7.01
N PHE A 102 8.05 -14.17 6.05
CA PHE A 102 9.50 -14.06 6.28
C PHE A 102 10.07 -12.73 5.77
N ARG A 103 10.70 -11.99 6.67
CA ARG A 103 11.53 -10.81 6.35
C ARG A 103 13.00 -11.19 6.40
N VAL A 104 13.74 -10.91 5.34
CA VAL A 104 15.19 -11.17 5.25
C VAL A 104 15.95 -9.98 5.83
N GLY A 105 16.39 -10.10 7.09
CA GLY A 105 17.31 -9.15 7.69
C GLY A 105 18.75 -9.38 7.23
N VAL A 106 19.61 -8.39 7.40
CA VAL A 106 21.06 -8.52 7.25
C VAL A 106 21.71 -8.39 8.63
N VAL A 107 22.60 -9.32 8.96
CA VAL A 107 23.47 -9.26 10.13
C VAL A 107 24.90 -9.16 9.63
N GLU A 108 25.56 -8.06 9.97
CA GLU A 108 26.99 -7.87 9.79
C GLU A 108 27.70 -8.14 11.12
N ASP A 109 28.73 -8.97 11.09
CA ASP A 109 29.73 -9.09 12.14
C ASP A 109 31.11 -8.68 11.60
N ALA A 110 32.13 -8.69 12.46
CA ALA A 110 33.44 -8.11 12.16
C ALA A 110 34.20 -8.77 10.98
N THR A 111 33.71 -9.88 10.43
CA THR A 111 34.30 -10.55 9.26
C THR A 111 33.29 -11.04 8.23
N THR A 112 31.99 -11.08 8.51
CA THR A 112 30.96 -11.60 7.57
C THR A 112 29.68 -10.77 7.55
N VAL A 113 29.09 -10.66 6.35
CA VAL A 113 27.72 -10.19 6.15
C VAL A 113 26.86 -11.40 5.81
N ARG A 114 25.82 -11.68 6.62
CA ARG A 114 24.92 -12.82 6.43
C ARG A 114 23.46 -12.39 6.48
N THR A 115 22.64 -12.94 5.60
CA THR A 115 21.19 -12.79 5.66
C THR A 115 20.62 -13.68 6.77
N VAL A 116 19.58 -13.19 7.45
CA VAL A 116 18.86 -13.90 8.51
C VAL A 116 17.36 -13.76 8.27
N PRO A 117 16.66 -14.82 7.86
CA PRO A 117 15.21 -14.78 7.72
C PRO A 117 14.56 -14.80 9.11
N ARG A 118 13.80 -13.75 9.44
CA ARG A 118 12.91 -13.70 10.61
C ARG A 118 11.50 -14.01 10.15
N ARG A 119 10.84 -15.02 10.74
CA ARG A 119 9.38 -15.17 10.63
C ARG A 119 8.72 -14.07 11.49
N ILE A 120 7.77 -13.37 10.89
CA ILE A 120 6.84 -12.47 11.53
C ILE A 120 5.60 -13.28 11.86
N THR A 121 5.23 -13.30 13.14
CA THR A 121 4.03 -14.00 13.65
C THR A 121 3.07 -13.02 14.35
N ASP A 122 3.34 -11.74 14.17
CA ASP A 122 2.56 -10.61 14.62
C ASP A 122 1.20 -10.59 13.90
N PRO A 123 0.10 -10.22 14.59
CA PRO A 123 -1.25 -10.35 14.06
C PRO A 123 -1.58 -9.27 13.01
N LEU A 124 -2.74 -9.44 12.38
CA LEU A 124 -3.30 -8.48 11.42
C LEU A 124 -3.60 -7.14 12.11
N TYR A 125 -2.99 -6.08 11.59
CA TYR A 125 -3.23 -4.70 11.99
C TYR A 125 -4.09 -3.97 10.96
N ILE A 126 -4.88 -2.97 11.36
CA ILE A 126 -5.49 -2.00 10.44
C ILE A 126 -4.83 -0.64 10.64
N ASN A 127 -4.28 -0.08 9.58
CA ASN A 127 -3.53 1.16 9.61
C ASN A 127 -4.43 2.36 9.33
N THR A 128 -4.60 3.20 10.36
CA THR A 128 -5.45 4.41 10.34
C THR A 128 -4.65 5.72 10.25
N VAL A 129 -3.35 5.71 10.55
CA VAL A 129 -2.56 6.95 10.81
C VAL A 129 -1.13 6.98 10.26
N SER A 130 -0.53 5.85 9.85
CA SER A 130 0.92 5.76 9.59
C SER A 130 1.29 4.96 8.35
N TRP A 131 1.61 5.65 7.24
CA TRP A 131 1.72 5.03 5.91
C TRP A 131 0.36 4.52 5.40
N THR A 132 -0.71 5.26 5.68
CA THR A 132 -2.01 5.08 5.00
C THR A 132 -2.43 6.41 4.36
N VAL A 133 -3.40 6.34 3.47
CA VAL A 133 -3.62 7.34 2.42
C VAL A 133 -4.63 8.39 2.88
N PRO A 134 -4.27 9.69 2.94
CA PRO A 134 -5.25 10.76 2.98
C PRO A 134 -5.91 10.86 1.60
N VAL A 135 -7.24 10.74 1.56
CA VAL A 135 -8.06 10.87 0.36
C VAL A 135 -8.92 12.11 0.51
N VAL A 136 -8.88 13.02 -0.47
CA VAL A 136 -9.52 14.34 -0.41
C VAL A 136 -10.34 14.63 -1.66
N ALA A 137 -11.35 15.50 -1.54
CA ALA A 137 -12.16 16.01 -2.65
C ALA A 137 -12.66 17.43 -2.31
N GLY A 138 -12.79 18.30 -3.32
CA GLY A 138 -13.24 19.68 -3.12
C GLY A 138 -12.23 20.53 -2.35
N GLY A 139 -12.67 21.66 -1.80
CA GLY A 139 -11.79 22.67 -1.22
C GLY A 139 -11.36 23.73 -2.25
N GLU A 140 -10.22 24.36 -2.02
CA GLU A 140 -9.78 25.54 -2.77
C GLU A 140 -8.92 25.18 -4.00
N PRO A 141 -8.91 26.00 -5.08
CA PRO A 141 -8.09 25.77 -6.26
C PRO A 141 -6.59 25.82 -5.92
N THR A 142 -5.94 24.65 -5.90
CA THR A 142 -4.54 24.46 -5.52
C THR A 142 -3.72 23.98 -6.72
N ALA A 143 -2.54 24.56 -6.91
CA ALA A 143 -1.59 24.11 -7.94
C ALA A 143 -0.91 22.80 -7.53
N VAL A 144 -0.83 21.84 -8.47
CA VAL A 144 -0.29 20.50 -8.25
C VAL A 144 0.89 20.29 -9.19
N VAL A 145 2.11 20.25 -8.65
CA VAL A 145 3.37 20.52 -9.38
C VAL A 145 4.36 19.34 -9.35
N CYS A 146 4.76 18.86 -10.53
CA CYS A 146 5.82 17.85 -10.68
C CYS A 146 7.20 18.40 -10.29
N ARG A 147 7.97 17.64 -9.50
CA ARG A 147 9.36 17.97 -9.08
C ARG A 147 10.45 17.13 -9.74
N GLN A 148 10.12 16.38 -10.78
CA GLN A 148 11.07 15.57 -11.57
C GLN A 148 11.05 16.03 -13.03
N SER A 149 11.88 15.43 -13.88
CA SER A 149 11.82 15.67 -15.34
C SER A 149 10.65 14.95 -16.01
N GLN A 150 10.09 13.94 -15.34
CA GLN A 150 8.88 13.19 -15.68
C GLN A 150 8.25 12.72 -14.37
N CYS A 151 6.93 12.85 -14.22
CA CYS A 151 6.17 12.42 -13.04
C CYS A 151 4.98 11.51 -13.41
N GLY A 152 5.02 10.79 -14.53
CA GLY A 152 3.99 9.82 -14.90
C GLY A 152 2.86 10.43 -15.71
N ASP A 153 1.63 10.46 -15.18
CA ASP A 153 0.49 11.07 -15.86
C ASP A 153 0.42 12.61 -15.67
N GLY A 154 1.36 13.19 -14.91
CA GLY A 154 1.40 14.60 -14.53
C GLY A 154 2.76 15.25 -14.78
N ASP A 155 3.14 15.42 -16.04
CA ASP A 155 4.38 16.16 -16.39
C ASP A 155 4.15 17.70 -16.40
N ASP A 156 2.90 18.15 -16.61
CA ASP A 156 2.49 19.56 -16.52
C ASP A 156 1.92 19.91 -15.13
N THR A 157 1.87 21.21 -14.79
CA THR A 157 1.18 21.69 -13.59
C THR A 157 -0.34 21.69 -13.81
N VAL A 158 -1.07 21.02 -12.92
CA VAL A 158 -2.54 20.94 -12.93
C VAL A 158 -3.09 21.74 -11.75
N THR A 159 -4.24 22.39 -11.90
CA THR A 159 -4.99 22.96 -10.77
C THR A 159 -6.11 22.00 -10.38
N LEU A 160 -6.12 21.52 -9.13
CA LEU A 160 -7.18 20.68 -8.57
C LEU A 160 -7.82 21.40 -7.38
N THR A 161 -9.02 20.98 -6.96
CA THR A 161 -9.59 21.43 -5.68
C THR A 161 -9.05 20.56 -4.56
N ILE A 162 -8.49 21.19 -3.53
CA ILE A 162 -7.88 20.48 -2.38
C ILE A 162 -8.26 21.21 -1.09
N PRO A 163 -8.66 20.49 -0.01
CA PRO A 163 -8.87 21.10 1.30
C PRO A 163 -7.54 21.66 1.87
N ALA A 164 -7.61 22.77 2.60
CA ALA A 164 -6.43 23.39 3.22
C ALA A 164 -6.04 22.75 4.57
N ASP A 165 -6.90 21.91 5.13
CA ASP A 165 -6.78 21.27 6.44
C ASP A 165 -6.32 19.80 6.39
N VAL A 166 -6.12 19.25 5.18
CA VAL A 166 -5.62 17.88 4.98
C VAL A 166 -4.34 17.89 4.14
N ASP A 167 -3.28 17.27 4.67
CA ASP A 167 -1.97 17.19 4.02
C ASP A 167 -1.65 15.79 3.48
N PRO A 168 -0.77 15.69 2.47
CA PRO A 168 -0.06 14.46 2.11
C PRO A 168 0.62 13.78 3.30
N ASP A 169 0.86 12.46 3.22
CA ASP A 169 1.55 11.77 4.32
C ASP A 169 2.99 12.31 4.54
N PRO A 170 3.37 12.77 5.75
CA PRO A 170 4.66 13.42 5.97
C PRO A 170 5.85 12.44 5.95
N ARG A 171 5.60 11.12 5.95
CA ARG A 171 6.61 10.06 5.89
C ARG A 171 7.15 9.93 4.47
N TYR A 172 8.13 9.04 4.25
CA TYR A 172 8.99 9.08 3.07
C TYR A 172 8.23 9.06 1.73
N ASP A 173 7.17 8.26 1.63
CA ASP A 173 6.46 8.02 0.36
C ASP A 173 5.42 9.08 -0.01
N GLY A 174 5.03 9.98 0.90
CA GLY A 174 4.16 11.10 0.55
C GLY A 174 2.89 10.71 -0.19
N TRP A 175 2.22 9.65 0.25
CA TRP A 175 0.96 9.22 -0.35
C TRP A 175 -0.13 10.25 -0.12
N PHE A 176 -0.88 10.55 -1.18
CA PHE A 176 -2.04 11.44 -1.20
C PHE A 176 -2.90 11.09 -2.41
N THR A 177 -4.23 11.01 -2.23
CA THR A 177 -5.17 10.85 -3.34
C THR A 177 -6.10 12.04 -3.41
N ILE A 178 -6.15 12.71 -4.57
CA ILE A 178 -7.06 13.82 -4.84
C ILE A 178 -8.15 13.32 -5.79
N VAL A 179 -9.41 13.37 -5.35
CA VAL A 179 -10.58 12.92 -6.11
C VAL A 179 -11.25 14.12 -6.79
N ASP A 180 -11.26 14.10 -8.12
CA ASP A 180 -12.02 15.03 -8.94
C ASP A 180 -13.33 14.36 -9.38
N ALA A 181 -14.39 14.65 -8.63
CA ALA A 181 -15.74 14.15 -8.90
C ALA A 181 -16.41 14.82 -10.11
N GLY A 182 -15.83 15.90 -10.67
CA GLY A 182 -16.32 16.54 -11.90
C GLY A 182 -15.86 15.80 -13.15
N ASP A 183 -14.57 15.42 -13.19
CA ASP A 183 -13.97 14.60 -14.24
C ASP A 183 -14.24 13.08 -14.08
N ASN A 184 -14.79 12.65 -12.93
CA ASN A 184 -14.94 11.25 -12.50
C ASN A 184 -13.61 10.49 -12.36
N VAL A 185 -12.61 11.13 -11.75
CA VAL A 185 -11.23 10.61 -11.65
C VAL A 185 -10.59 10.79 -10.27
N ALA A 186 -9.57 10.00 -9.99
CA ALA A 186 -8.67 10.19 -8.85
C ALA A 186 -7.21 10.36 -9.33
N TYR A 187 -6.45 11.17 -8.61
CA TYR A 187 -5.03 11.41 -8.83
C TYR A 187 -4.25 10.91 -7.61
N ASP A 188 -3.53 9.79 -7.77
CA ASP A 188 -2.64 9.25 -6.75
C ASP A 188 -1.25 9.84 -6.89
N LEU A 189 -0.73 10.41 -5.80
CA LEU A 189 0.59 11.02 -5.76
C LEU A 189 1.56 10.22 -4.89
N TRP A 190 2.80 10.10 -5.37
CA TRP A 190 3.96 9.67 -4.59
C TRP A 190 4.92 10.85 -4.39
N ARG A 191 5.48 10.93 -3.18
CA ARG A 191 6.28 12.04 -2.65
C ARG A 191 5.52 13.37 -2.63
N ALA A 192 4.20 13.35 -2.44
CA ALA A 192 3.42 14.57 -2.31
C ALA A 192 3.79 15.35 -1.04
N ARG A 193 3.84 16.68 -1.14
CA ARG A 193 4.06 17.63 -0.04
C ARG A 193 3.23 18.87 -0.29
N ARG A 194 2.68 19.48 0.76
CA ARG A 194 2.29 20.89 0.72
C ARG A 194 3.54 21.73 0.92
N GLU A 195 3.70 22.75 0.09
CA GLU A 195 4.82 23.71 0.15
C GLU A 195 4.35 25.03 0.80
N ASP A 196 5.29 25.95 1.09
CA ASP A 196 5.02 27.23 1.80
C ASP A 196 4.07 28.20 1.05
N ASP A 197 3.69 27.89 -0.20
CA ASP A 197 2.74 28.64 -1.04
C ASP A 197 1.40 27.92 -1.25
N ASP A 198 1.06 26.99 -0.34
CA ASP A 198 -0.09 26.08 -0.34
C ASP A 198 -0.15 25.06 -1.50
N SER A 199 0.76 25.13 -2.47
CA SER A 199 0.80 24.19 -3.59
C SER A 199 1.15 22.76 -3.16
N ILE A 200 0.66 21.76 -3.91
CA ILE A 200 0.99 20.34 -3.69
C ILE A 200 2.05 19.90 -4.70
N SER A 201 3.28 19.71 -4.24
CA SER A 201 4.38 19.23 -5.08
C SER A 201 4.55 17.71 -4.98
N TYR A 202 4.98 17.02 -6.04
CA TYR A 202 5.09 15.54 -6.06
C TYR A 202 6.27 15.03 -6.90
N HIS A 203 6.57 13.72 -6.84
CA HIS A 203 7.59 13.07 -7.71
C HIS A 203 6.96 12.11 -8.74
N TYR A 204 5.76 11.59 -8.49
CA TYR A 204 5.02 10.77 -9.45
C TYR A 204 3.50 10.93 -9.21
N MET A 205 2.72 10.93 -10.29
CA MET A 205 1.26 11.00 -10.33
C MET A 205 0.71 9.87 -11.21
N LYS A 206 -0.36 9.21 -10.75
CA LYS A 206 -1.20 8.33 -11.55
C LYS A 206 -2.66 8.82 -11.56
N LYS A 207 -3.24 9.04 -12.74
CA LYS A 207 -4.66 9.35 -12.94
C LYS A 207 -5.43 8.03 -13.14
N TRP A 208 -6.55 7.91 -12.44
CA TRP A 208 -7.44 6.75 -12.46
C TRP A 208 -8.87 7.18 -12.76
N ALA A 209 -9.60 6.42 -13.57
CA ALA A 209 -11.05 6.59 -13.73
C ALA A 209 -11.78 5.94 -12.55
N LEU A 210 -12.70 6.66 -11.90
CA LEU A 210 -13.45 6.19 -10.73
C LEU A 210 -14.47 5.10 -11.09
N ASP A 211 -14.89 5.01 -12.35
CA ASP A 211 -15.72 3.92 -12.91
C ASP A 211 -14.89 2.88 -13.69
N GLY A 212 -13.57 3.04 -13.75
CA GLY A 212 -12.66 2.19 -14.51
C GLY A 212 -12.41 0.80 -13.91
N PRO A 213 -11.46 0.03 -14.46
CA PRO A 213 -11.14 -1.31 -13.96
C PRO A 213 -10.44 -1.32 -12.59
N GLY A 214 -9.85 -0.21 -12.15
CA GLY A 214 -9.12 -0.10 -10.88
C GLY A 214 -7.75 -0.78 -10.85
N TYR A 215 -7.18 -1.08 -12.03
CA TYR A 215 -5.84 -1.64 -12.20
C TYR A 215 -5.24 -1.23 -13.56
N GLN A 216 -3.96 -1.56 -13.79
CA GLN A 216 -3.23 -1.24 -15.02
C GLN A 216 -2.73 -2.49 -15.75
N GLU A 217 -2.43 -2.34 -17.03
CA GLU A 217 -1.71 -3.34 -17.82
C GLU A 217 -0.38 -3.77 -17.15
N PRO A 218 0.01 -5.06 -17.24
CA PRO A 218 1.28 -5.55 -16.71
C PRO A 218 2.49 -4.71 -17.14
N GLY A 219 3.40 -4.42 -16.22
CA GLY A 219 4.62 -3.64 -16.43
C GLY A 219 4.46 -2.13 -16.19
N SER A 220 3.24 -1.62 -16.03
CA SER A 220 3.01 -0.22 -15.64
C SER A 220 3.31 0.00 -14.16
N VAL A 221 4.03 1.07 -13.84
CA VAL A 221 4.25 1.52 -12.45
C VAL A 221 3.11 2.42 -11.97
N GLY A 222 3.07 2.72 -10.68
CA GLY A 222 2.12 3.63 -10.06
C GLY A 222 2.73 4.34 -8.85
N ALA A 223 1.91 5.08 -8.09
CA ALA A 223 2.33 5.71 -6.83
C ALA A 223 2.54 4.70 -5.67
N ARG A 224 2.13 3.43 -5.89
CA ARG A 224 2.30 2.27 -5.01
C ARG A 224 3.26 1.26 -5.65
N GLY A 225 4.02 0.49 -4.85
CA GLY A 225 5.00 -0.50 -5.36
C GLY A 225 4.42 -1.53 -6.33
N SER A 226 3.20 -2.01 -6.07
CA SER A 226 2.45 -2.95 -6.92
C SER A 226 1.86 -2.33 -8.21
N GLY A 227 1.93 -1.01 -8.36
CA GLY A 227 1.31 -0.28 -9.48
C GLY A 227 -0.22 -0.15 -9.38
N LEU A 228 -0.83 -0.66 -8.32
CA LEU A 228 -2.24 -0.49 -7.96
C LEU A 228 -2.53 0.90 -7.39
N PRO A 229 -3.80 1.34 -7.33
CA PRO A 229 -4.15 2.62 -6.73
C PRO A 229 -3.82 2.68 -5.23
N LEU A 230 -3.62 3.89 -4.72
CA LEU A 230 -3.45 4.16 -3.29
C LEU A 230 -4.78 4.03 -2.56
N PHE A 231 -5.82 4.68 -3.08
CA PHE A 231 -7.18 4.70 -2.51
C PHE A 231 -7.98 3.41 -2.68
N ALA A 232 -7.54 2.49 -3.54
CA ALA A 232 -8.24 1.23 -3.75
C ALA A 232 -8.09 0.29 -2.54
N GLY A 233 -9.21 -0.25 -2.06
CA GLY A 233 -9.22 -1.21 -0.95
C GLY A 233 -8.98 -0.61 0.44
N LEU A 234 -8.98 0.72 0.59
CA LEU A 234 -9.05 1.35 1.91
C LEU A 234 -10.39 0.99 2.57
N ILE A 235 -10.39 0.72 3.87
CA ILE A 235 -11.60 0.70 4.71
C ILE A 235 -12.04 2.15 4.93
N ARG A 236 -13.29 2.51 4.61
CA ARG A 236 -13.75 3.91 4.60
C ARG A 236 -14.77 4.22 5.71
N PRO A 237 -14.88 5.48 6.18
CA PRO A 237 -15.73 5.83 7.33
C PRO A 237 -17.20 5.41 7.16
N GLY A 238 -17.82 5.75 6.03
CA GLY A 238 -19.24 5.48 5.80
C GLY A 238 -19.57 3.97 5.71
N GLU A 239 -18.59 3.15 5.35
CA GLU A 239 -18.73 1.69 5.30
C GLU A 239 -18.67 1.05 6.69
N LEU A 240 -17.82 1.58 7.57
CA LEU A 240 -17.74 1.20 8.97
C LEU A 240 -19.02 1.61 9.73
N GLU A 241 -19.52 2.83 9.48
CA GLU A 241 -20.78 3.32 10.06
C GLU A 241 -22.00 2.52 9.59
N ALA A 242 -22.04 2.16 8.30
CA ALA A 242 -23.08 1.28 7.74
C ALA A 242 -22.93 -0.20 8.18
N GLY A 243 -21.75 -0.61 8.64
CA GLY A 243 -21.43 -2.01 8.94
C GLY A 243 -21.33 -2.90 7.69
N LEU A 244 -20.96 -2.32 6.54
CA LEU A 244 -20.95 -2.98 5.24
C LEU A 244 -19.86 -2.39 4.33
N ILE A 245 -18.86 -3.20 3.97
CA ILE A 245 -17.83 -2.87 2.97
C ILE A 245 -18.05 -3.80 1.77
N GLU A 246 -18.27 -3.24 0.58
CA GLU A 246 -18.63 -4.00 -0.62
C GLU A 246 -17.48 -4.18 -1.62
N HIS A 247 -16.23 -4.15 -1.14
CA HIS A 247 -15.05 -4.34 -1.99
C HIS A 247 -13.95 -5.13 -1.28
N ALA A 248 -12.99 -5.62 -2.06
CA ALA A 248 -11.78 -6.25 -1.56
C ALA A 248 -10.91 -5.22 -0.83
N LEU A 249 -10.30 -5.62 0.27
CA LEU A 249 -9.43 -4.74 1.04
C LEU A 249 -8.01 -4.73 0.49
N ALA A 250 -7.29 -3.65 0.70
CA ALA A 250 -5.85 -3.60 0.46
C ALA A 250 -5.13 -4.20 1.68
N ILE A 251 -4.30 -5.22 1.46
CA ILE A 251 -3.41 -5.79 2.47
C ILE A 251 -1.94 -5.70 2.05
N SER A 252 -1.06 -5.49 3.02
CA SER A 252 0.39 -5.56 2.85
C SER A 252 0.96 -6.64 3.75
N VAL A 253 1.96 -7.36 3.24
CA VAL A 253 2.51 -8.56 3.90
C VAL A 253 4.00 -8.38 4.22
N PRO A 254 4.56 -9.13 5.19
CA PRO A 254 5.96 -8.97 5.58
C PRO A 254 7.00 -9.16 4.45
N GLY A 255 6.75 -10.10 3.53
CA GLY A 255 7.66 -10.43 2.42
C GLY A 255 6.94 -10.93 1.16
N PRO A 256 6.29 -10.03 0.38
CA PRO A 256 5.72 -10.40 -0.92
C PRO A 256 6.82 -10.78 -1.91
N ALA A 257 6.46 -11.57 -2.92
CA ALA A 257 7.44 -12.22 -3.80
C ALA A 257 8.23 -11.22 -4.66
N GLN A 258 9.54 -11.12 -4.42
CA GLN A 258 10.42 -10.35 -5.29
C GLN A 258 10.35 -10.85 -6.74
N ASN A 259 10.56 -9.94 -7.68
CA ASN A 259 10.70 -10.21 -9.12
C ASN A 259 9.48 -10.86 -9.82
N SER A 260 8.32 -11.01 -9.18
CA SER A 260 7.10 -11.43 -9.86
C SER A 260 5.80 -10.98 -9.18
N TYR A 261 4.86 -10.48 -9.96
CA TYR A 261 3.50 -10.13 -9.53
C TYR A 261 2.46 -10.98 -10.28
N VAL A 262 1.20 -10.89 -9.87
CA VAL A 262 0.02 -11.33 -10.66
C VAL A 262 -0.91 -10.14 -10.87
N GLN A 263 -1.75 -10.18 -11.90
CA GLN A 263 -2.82 -9.19 -12.02
C GLN A 263 -3.82 -9.34 -10.85
N PRO A 264 -4.37 -8.24 -10.31
CA PRO A 264 -4.36 -6.89 -10.89
C PRO A 264 -3.11 -6.01 -10.63
N ALA A 265 -2.10 -6.46 -9.88
CA ALA A 265 -0.85 -5.70 -9.81
C ALA A 265 -0.17 -5.62 -11.19
N SER A 266 0.53 -4.52 -11.43
CA SER A 266 1.24 -4.24 -12.68
C SER A 266 2.75 -4.08 -12.48
N SER A 267 3.21 -3.88 -11.25
CA SER A 267 4.61 -3.94 -10.83
C SER A 267 4.74 -4.68 -9.49
N THR A 268 5.94 -4.71 -8.91
CA THR A 268 6.17 -5.13 -7.52
C THR A 268 7.45 -4.50 -6.99
N ASP A 269 7.47 -4.14 -5.70
CA ASP A 269 8.69 -3.77 -4.99
C ASP A 269 9.10 -4.81 -3.91
N GLY A 270 8.49 -5.99 -4.00
CA GLY A 270 8.56 -7.07 -3.03
C GLY A 270 9.98 -7.57 -2.72
N ASN A 271 10.16 -7.97 -1.47
CA ASN A 271 11.45 -8.26 -0.84
C ASN A 271 11.52 -9.67 -0.20
N GLY A 272 10.49 -10.50 -0.41
CA GLY A 272 10.45 -11.90 0.01
C GLY A 272 10.96 -12.86 -1.07
N GLU A 273 10.98 -14.17 -0.76
CA GLU A 273 11.36 -15.20 -1.74
C GLU A 273 10.47 -15.14 -3.01
N THR A 274 11.03 -15.44 -4.18
CA THR A 274 10.26 -15.53 -5.45
C THR A 274 9.12 -16.55 -5.38
N SER A 275 9.23 -17.55 -4.50
CA SER A 275 8.19 -18.57 -4.24
C SER A 275 7.06 -18.12 -3.30
N SER A 276 7.15 -16.88 -2.79
CA SER A 276 6.20 -16.26 -1.86
C SER A 276 4.88 -15.86 -2.54
N LEU A 277 3.99 -15.29 -1.74
CA LEU A 277 2.76 -14.63 -2.16
C LEU A 277 3.12 -13.37 -2.98
N PRO A 278 2.73 -13.27 -4.27
CA PRO A 278 3.05 -12.12 -5.10
C PRO A 278 2.12 -10.94 -4.81
N GLU A 279 2.55 -9.72 -5.10
CA GLU A 279 1.62 -8.58 -5.20
C GLU A 279 0.58 -8.82 -6.31
N GLY A 280 -0.61 -8.27 -6.10
CA GLY A 280 -1.84 -8.58 -6.83
C GLY A 280 -2.51 -9.88 -6.41
N ALA A 281 -1.85 -10.76 -5.62
CA ALA A 281 -2.50 -11.98 -5.16
C ALA A 281 -3.73 -11.66 -4.30
N ARG A 282 -4.81 -12.39 -4.57
CA ARG A 282 -6.05 -12.30 -3.81
C ARG A 282 -6.05 -13.37 -2.71
N ILE A 283 -6.15 -12.93 -1.46
CA ILE A 283 -6.33 -13.82 -0.32
C ILE A 283 -7.72 -13.62 0.28
N ARG A 284 -8.26 -14.63 0.96
CA ARG A 284 -9.48 -14.52 1.76
C ARG A 284 -9.30 -15.20 3.12
N LEU A 285 -10.04 -14.73 4.11
CA LEU A 285 -10.13 -15.37 5.41
C LEU A 285 -10.87 -16.70 5.26
N LYS A 286 -10.35 -17.77 5.87
CA LYS A 286 -10.98 -19.10 5.80
C LYS A 286 -12.36 -19.09 6.45
N ALA A 287 -13.27 -19.93 5.93
CA ALA A 287 -14.66 -19.96 6.36
C ALA A 287 -14.85 -20.47 7.81
N ASP A 288 -13.95 -21.32 8.29
CA ASP A 288 -13.96 -21.93 9.62
C ASP A 288 -13.21 -21.11 10.70
N VAL A 289 -12.36 -20.16 10.31
CA VAL A 289 -11.67 -19.28 11.26
C VAL A 289 -12.68 -18.35 11.94
N VAL A 290 -12.82 -18.50 13.25
CA VAL A 290 -13.46 -17.52 14.14
C VAL A 290 -12.35 -16.65 14.73
N PRO A 291 -12.32 -15.32 14.48
CA PRO A 291 -11.30 -14.44 15.04
C PRO A 291 -11.23 -14.56 16.57
N GLU A 292 -10.03 -14.70 17.15
CA GLU A 292 -9.88 -14.52 18.60
C GLU A 292 -10.23 -13.09 18.99
N ARG A 293 -10.72 -12.91 20.23
CA ARG A 293 -10.91 -11.58 20.78
C ARG A 293 -9.54 -10.87 20.86
N PRO A 294 -9.38 -9.66 20.29
CA PRO A 294 -8.09 -8.98 20.19
C PRO A 294 -7.43 -8.78 21.56
N ARG A 295 -6.10 -8.77 21.58
CA ARG A 295 -5.27 -8.71 22.80
C ARG A 295 -4.26 -7.59 22.66
N ASP A 296 -4.15 -6.76 23.70
CA ASP A 296 -3.18 -5.67 23.72
C ASP A 296 -1.75 -6.25 23.61
N PRO A 297 -0.92 -5.82 22.64
CA PRO A 297 0.36 -6.46 22.35
C PRO A 297 1.45 -6.16 23.40
N ARG A 298 1.21 -5.23 24.34
CA ARG A 298 2.14 -4.93 25.45
C ARG A 298 1.85 -5.74 26.71
N THR A 299 0.59 -6.11 26.95
CA THR A 299 0.10 -6.69 28.21
C THR A 299 -0.52 -8.07 28.06
N GLY A 300 -0.91 -8.47 26.84
CA GLY A 300 -1.63 -9.72 26.56
C GLY A 300 -3.09 -9.74 27.06
N LYS A 301 -3.55 -8.67 27.72
CA LYS A 301 -4.94 -8.53 28.21
C LYS A 301 -5.90 -8.46 27.01
N PRO A 302 -7.04 -9.18 27.02
CA PRO A 302 -8.03 -9.06 25.95
C PRO A 302 -8.63 -7.66 25.88
N ILE A 303 -8.40 -6.95 24.78
CA ILE A 303 -9.04 -5.66 24.46
C ILE A 303 -10.55 -5.85 24.49
N ARG A 304 -11.29 -4.87 25.03
CA ARG A 304 -12.76 -4.91 25.08
C ARG A 304 -13.33 -3.92 24.09
N LEU A 305 -13.70 -4.42 22.91
CA LEU A 305 -14.46 -3.66 21.92
C LEU A 305 -15.81 -3.21 22.50
N THR A 306 -16.24 -2.02 22.12
CA THR A 306 -17.63 -1.59 22.28
C THR A 306 -18.55 -2.38 21.34
N ALA A 307 -19.86 -2.33 21.57
CA ALA A 307 -20.82 -2.97 20.65
C ALA A 307 -20.79 -2.36 19.23
N GLN A 308 -20.30 -1.13 19.06
CA GLN A 308 -20.09 -0.51 17.75
C GLN A 308 -18.80 -1.03 17.10
N GLN A 309 -17.67 -1.03 17.83
CA GLN A 309 -16.41 -1.62 17.34
C GLN A 309 -16.54 -3.10 17.01
N GLN A 310 -17.34 -3.87 17.75
CA GLN A 310 -17.61 -5.27 17.40
C GLN A 310 -18.30 -5.37 16.03
N ARG A 311 -19.38 -4.61 15.78
CA ARG A 311 -20.04 -4.58 14.45
C ARG A 311 -19.09 -4.16 13.33
N MET A 312 -18.22 -3.19 13.58
CA MET A 312 -17.21 -2.74 12.61
C MET A 312 -16.17 -3.83 12.34
N ALA A 313 -15.68 -4.52 13.37
CA ALA A 313 -14.80 -5.68 13.21
C ALA A 313 -15.50 -6.83 12.44
N ASP A 314 -16.76 -7.14 12.79
CA ASP A 314 -17.57 -8.18 12.15
C ASP A 314 -17.80 -7.88 10.66
N ALA A 315 -18.03 -6.62 10.29
CA ALA A 315 -18.16 -6.17 8.91
C ALA A 315 -16.85 -6.38 8.11
N ILE A 316 -15.70 -6.02 8.69
CA ILE A 316 -14.39 -6.25 8.05
C ILE A 316 -14.11 -7.76 7.92
N VAL A 317 -14.44 -8.57 8.93
CA VAL A 317 -14.31 -10.04 8.90
C VAL A 317 -15.21 -10.68 7.83
N LEU A 318 -16.45 -10.21 7.69
CA LEU A 318 -17.35 -10.64 6.61
C LEU A 318 -16.76 -10.28 5.24
N THR A 319 -16.23 -9.07 5.10
CA THR A 319 -15.60 -8.58 3.86
C THR A 319 -14.36 -9.40 3.50
N LEU A 320 -13.50 -9.72 4.47
CA LEU A 320 -12.31 -10.57 4.28
C LEU A 320 -12.66 -12.02 3.88
N ARG A 321 -13.86 -12.52 4.19
CA ARG A 321 -14.36 -13.81 3.66
C ARG A 321 -14.98 -13.64 2.26
N THR A 322 -15.84 -12.63 2.09
CA THR A 322 -16.69 -12.42 0.91
C THR A 322 -15.93 -11.85 -0.29
N TYR A 323 -15.24 -10.73 -0.09
CA TYR A 323 -14.46 -10.04 -1.10
C TYR A 323 -12.96 -10.32 -0.97
N GLY A 324 -12.48 -10.67 0.22
CA GLY A 324 -11.05 -10.93 0.47
C GLY A 324 -10.21 -9.65 0.53
N ALA A 325 -8.90 -9.83 0.41
CA ALA A 325 -7.93 -8.74 0.30
C ALA A 325 -6.95 -8.99 -0.86
N ILE A 326 -6.54 -7.92 -1.54
CA ILE A 326 -5.48 -7.93 -2.56
C ILE A 326 -4.17 -7.54 -1.89
N VAL A 327 -3.09 -8.29 -2.15
CA VAL A 327 -1.74 -7.92 -1.70
C VAL A 327 -1.25 -6.73 -2.52
N VAL A 328 -1.09 -5.57 -1.90
CA VAL A 328 -0.75 -4.31 -2.60
C VAL A 328 0.63 -3.76 -2.29
N ASP A 329 1.26 -4.19 -1.20
CA ASP A 329 2.53 -3.62 -0.71
C ASP A 329 3.26 -4.57 0.25
N ARG A 330 4.44 -4.14 0.71
CA ARG A 330 5.20 -4.80 1.77
C ARG A 330 5.17 -4.01 3.07
N ALA A 331 5.17 -4.71 4.20
CA ALA A 331 5.06 -4.11 5.54
C ALA A 331 6.03 -4.76 6.54
N GLU A 332 6.03 -4.29 7.80
CA GLU A 332 6.70 -4.99 8.89
C GLU A 332 5.86 -6.17 9.41
N VAL A 333 4.54 -5.96 9.50
CA VAL A 333 3.51 -6.92 9.96
C VAL A 333 2.36 -6.98 8.95
N PRO A 334 1.51 -8.02 8.95
CA PRO A 334 0.33 -8.06 8.09
C PRO A 334 -0.58 -6.86 8.37
N THR A 335 -0.84 -6.04 7.36
CA THR A 335 -1.46 -4.72 7.55
C THR A 335 -2.56 -4.45 6.52
N LEU A 336 -3.79 -4.21 6.97
CA LEU A 336 -4.85 -3.60 6.16
C LEU A 336 -4.74 -2.07 6.21
N TYR A 337 -5.33 -1.38 5.25
CA TYR A 337 -5.41 0.08 5.22
C TYR A 337 -6.84 0.57 5.49
N ALA A 338 -6.96 1.61 6.32
CA ALA A 338 -8.16 2.43 6.43
C ALA A 338 -7.85 3.86 5.96
N GLN A 339 -8.87 4.60 5.49
CA GLN A 339 -8.71 5.98 5.06
C GLN A 339 -8.15 6.82 6.21
N ARG A 340 -7.05 7.54 5.93
CA ARG A 340 -6.21 8.14 6.97
C ARG A 340 -6.95 9.17 7.80
N ASP A 341 -6.77 9.08 9.12
CA ASP A 341 -7.26 9.98 10.17
C ASP A 341 -8.81 10.06 10.29
N VAL A 342 -9.57 10.09 9.18
CA VAL A 342 -11.05 10.10 9.15
C VAL A 342 -11.68 8.83 9.77
N THR A 343 -10.93 7.72 9.85
CA THR A 343 -11.38 6.47 10.47
C THR A 343 -10.89 6.28 11.92
N ALA A 344 -10.05 7.17 12.45
CA ALA A 344 -9.36 6.96 13.73
C ALA A 344 -10.29 7.01 14.96
N ASP A 345 -11.38 7.80 14.90
CA ASP A 345 -12.42 7.84 15.94
C ASP A 345 -13.38 6.64 15.87
N LEU A 346 -13.34 5.85 14.79
CA LEU A 346 -14.15 4.65 14.60
C LEU A 346 -13.38 3.38 15.04
N ILE A 347 -12.15 3.21 14.55
CA ILE A 347 -11.33 2.02 14.81
C ILE A 347 -9.89 2.38 15.22
N GLN A 348 -9.35 1.61 16.17
CA GLN A 348 -8.01 1.84 16.74
C GLN A 348 -6.90 1.06 16.02
N GLY A 349 -7.26 0.23 15.05
CA GLY A 349 -6.36 -0.63 14.29
C GLY A 349 -6.10 -1.99 14.93
N ASN A 350 -6.58 -2.19 16.17
CA ASN A 350 -6.35 -3.37 16.99
C ASN A 350 -7.53 -4.38 16.95
N GLU A 351 -8.64 -4.01 16.32
CA GLU A 351 -9.90 -4.76 16.27
C GLU A 351 -9.73 -6.21 15.76
N LEU A 352 -8.76 -6.45 14.88
CA LEU A 352 -8.49 -7.76 14.25
C LEU A 352 -7.22 -8.46 14.79
N GLN A 353 -6.69 -8.06 15.94
CA GLN A 353 -5.46 -8.65 16.51
C GLN A 353 -5.59 -10.13 16.95
N GLY A 354 -6.76 -10.75 16.76
CA GLY A 354 -6.95 -12.21 16.86
C GLY A 354 -6.87 -12.95 15.52
N LEU A 355 -6.42 -12.30 14.44
CA LEU A 355 -6.14 -12.90 13.13
C LEU A 355 -4.66 -12.78 12.77
N THR A 356 -4.16 -13.69 11.96
CA THR A 356 -2.79 -13.76 11.43
C THR A 356 -2.84 -14.06 9.92
N LEU A 357 -1.68 -14.09 9.22
CA LEU A 357 -1.67 -14.58 7.83
C LEU A 357 -1.95 -16.08 7.72
N ASP A 358 -1.65 -16.90 8.73
CA ASP A 358 -1.95 -18.34 8.69
C ASP A 358 -3.46 -18.64 8.66
N ASP A 359 -4.31 -17.66 9.00
CA ASP A 359 -5.78 -17.75 8.92
C ASP A 359 -6.34 -17.52 7.50
N PHE A 360 -5.49 -17.06 6.57
CA PHE A 360 -5.88 -16.79 5.18
C PHE A 360 -5.56 -17.96 4.25
N GLU A 361 -6.25 -17.97 3.12
CA GLU A 361 -5.96 -18.81 1.96
C GLU A 361 -5.89 -17.96 0.69
N VAL A 362 -5.05 -18.38 -0.26
CA VAL A 362 -4.84 -17.70 -1.54
C VAL A 362 -5.85 -18.24 -2.55
N VAL A 363 -6.62 -17.34 -3.15
CA VAL A 363 -7.51 -17.65 -4.28
C VAL A 363 -6.65 -18.02 -5.50
N GLN A 364 -7.10 -18.98 -6.30
CA GLN A 364 -6.38 -19.51 -7.46
C GLN A 364 -5.69 -18.42 -8.29
N LEU A 365 -4.36 -18.46 -8.38
CA LEU A 365 -3.62 -17.43 -9.09
C LEU A 365 -3.77 -17.58 -10.61
N GLY A 366 -3.84 -16.43 -11.29
CA GLY A 366 -3.71 -16.32 -12.74
C GLY A 366 -2.24 -16.32 -13.19
N GLN A 367 -1.98 -15.72 -14.36
CA GLN A 367 -0.62 -15.58 -14.88
C GLN A 367 0.27 -14.77 -13.92
N ARG A 368 1.43 -15.34 -13.57
CA ARG A 368 2.56 -14.59 -12.99
C ARG A 368 3.34 -13.87 -14.09
N TYR A 369 3.70 -12.63 -13.83
CA TYR A 369 4.51 -11.79 -14.72
C TYR A 369 5.87 -11.51 -14.06
N PRO A 370 6.99 -11.54 -14.81
CA PRO A 370 8.29 -11.17 -14.28
C PRO A 370 8.39 -9.65 -14.06
N TYR A 371 9.19 -9.26 -13.06
CA TYR A 371 9.55 -7.87 -12.81
C TYR A 371 11.06 -7.74 -12.49
N PRO A 372 11.78 -6.74 -13.02
CA PRO A 372 11.36 -5.84 -14.11
C PRO A 372 10.99 -6.64 -15.39
N PRO A 373 10.25 -6.03 -16.34
CA PRO A 373 9.97 -6.64 -17.63
C PRO A 373 11.27 -7.08 -18.33
N VAL A 374 11.24 -8.23 -19.01
CA VAL A 374 12.42 -8.76 -19.71
C VAL A 374 12.69 -7.90 -20.94
N GLU A 375 13.89 -7.30 -21.00
CA GLU A 375 14.33 -6.53 -22.18
C GLU A 375 14.24 -7.40 -23.46
N GLY A 376 13.59 -6.86 -24.50
CA GLY A 376 13.42 -7.55 -25.78
C GLY A 376 12.03 -8.12 -26.06
N THR A 377 11.04 -7.97 -25.17
CA THR A 377 9.63 -7.98 -25.58
C THR A 377 9.22 -6.57 -26.00
N ASP A 378 9.38 -6.26 -27.29
CA ASP A 378 8.82 -5.04 -27.89
C ASP A 378 7.29 -4.96 -27.63
N ARG A 379 6.78 -3.73 -27.50
CA ARG A 379 5.35 -3.40 -27.35
C ARG A 379 4.93 -2.42 -28.44
#